data_AF-A0A946S6P2-F1
#
_entry.id   AF-A0A946S6P2-F1
#
_cell.length_a   1.000
_cell.length_b   1.000
_cell.length_c   1.000
_cell.angle_alpha   90.00
_cell.angle_beta   90.00
_cell.angle_gamma   90.00
#
_symmetry.space_group_name_H-M   'P 1'
#
loop_
_entity.id
_entity.type
_entity.pdbx_description
1 polymer ?
#
loop_
_entity_poly.entity_id
_entity_poly.type
_entity_poly.pdbx_seq_one_letter_code
_entity_poly.pdbx_strand_id
1 'polypeptide(L)' 'MLEYVSQLPGVTQGFPFDNKTLVFKVGNKAKEKIFALLNIEDFKSVNLKCNPERSVQLRSEFEGVIPGWHMNKKHWNTV' A
#
# COMPACT_ATOMS: atom_id res chain seq x y z
N MET A 1 0.38 -0.61 -12.28
CA MET A 1 0.42 0.00 -10.93
C MET A 1 1.68 0.86 -10.74
N LEU A 2 2.89 0.30 -10.85
CA LEU A 2 4.15 1.04 -10.60
C LEU A 2 4.28 2.32 -11.43
N GLU A 3 4.01 2.24 -12.73
CA GLU A 3 4.04 3.38 -13.65
C GLU A 3 3.06 4.48 -13.21
N TYR A 4 1.81 4.11 -12.94
CA TYR A 4 0.78 5.04 -12.47
C TYR A 4 1.16 5.73 -11.15
N VAL A 5 1.62 4.96 -10.15
CA VAL A 5 1.97 5.50 -8.83
C VAL A 5 3.18 6.45 -8.91
N SER A 6 4.12 6.17 -9.80
CA SER A 6 5.32 7.00 -10.01
C SER A 6 5.00 8.37 -10.63
N GLN A 7 3.86 8.50 -11.31
CA GLN A 7 3.39 9.75 -11.88
C GLN A 7 2.61 10.62 -10.88
N LEU A 8 2.28 10.08 -9.70
CA LEU A 8 1.52 10.83 -8.70
C LEU A 8 2.38 11.93 -8.04
N PRO A 9 1.85 13.15 -7.88
CA PRO A 9 2.60 14.25 -7.29
C PRO A 9 3.08 13.95 -5.87
N GLY A 10 4.37 14.20 -5.61
CA GLY A 10 4.95 14.08 -4.27
C GLY A 10 5.12 12.64 -3.79
N VAL A 11 5.11 11.66 -4.69
CA VAL A 11 5.40 10.26 -4.38
C VAL A 11 6.89 9.99 -4.41
N THR A 12 7.38 9.26 -3.41
CA THR A 12 8.71 8.67 -3.37
C THR A 12 8.60 7.15 -3.21
N GLN A 13 9.56 6.41 -3.72
CA GLN A 13 9.61 4.95 -3.58
C GLN A 13 10.97 4.48 -3.05
N GLY A 14 10.99 3.35 -2.35
CA GLY A 14 12.23 2.75 -1.87
C GLY A 14 12.03 1.47 -1.07
N PHE A 15 13.12 1.02 -0.44
CA PHE A 15 13.24 -0.27 0.24
C PHE A 15 13.62 -0.06 1.72
N PRO A 16 12.72 0.50 2.56
CA PRO A 16 13.05 0.89 3.93
C PRO A 16 13.13 -0.30 4.91
N PHE A 17 12.70 -1.50 4.51
CA PHE A 17 12.64 -2.68 5.38
C PHE A 17 13.64 -3.76 4.97
N ASP A 18 13.68 -4.07 3.67
CA ASP A 18 14.54 -5.06 3.05
C ASP A 18 14.64 -4.76 1.54
N ASN A 19 15.43 -5.54 0.80
CA ASN A 19 15.68 -5.32 -0.64
C ASN A 19 14.56 -5.83 -1.56
N LYS A 20 13.42 -6.25 -1.03
CA LYS A 20 12.33 -6.93 -1.75
C LYS A 20 10.98 -6.23 -1.58
N THR A 21 10.78 -5.53 -0.48
CA THR A 21 9.56 -4.82 -0.14
C THR A 21 9.65 -3.39 -0.65
N LEU A 22 9.10 -3.15 -1.83
CA LEU A 22 8.98 -1.81 -2.41
C LEU A 22 7.88 -1.05 -1.67
N VAL A 23 8.22 0.13 -1.18
CA VAL A 23 7.34 1.00 -0.39
C VAL A 23 7.14 2.32 -1.10
N PHE A 24 5.89 2.73 -1.27
CA PHE A 24 5.51 4.05 -1.77
C PHE A 24 5.08 4.95 -0.62
N LYS A 25 5.64 6.16 -0.62
CA LYS A 25 5.35 7.21 0.34
C LYS A 25 4.86 8.47 -0.36
N VAL A 26 4.08 9.27 0.35
CA VAL A 26 3.64 10.59 -0.10
C VAL A 26 3.90 11.62 0.99
N GLY A 27 4.26 12.84 0.60
CA GLY A 27 4.50 13.96 1.50
C GLY A 27 5.80 14.69 1.20
N ASN A 28 6.21 15.60 2.09
CA ASN A 28 7.51 16.26 2.00
C ASN A 28 8.56 15.50 2.83
N LYS A 29 9.85 15.84 2.65
CA LYS A 29 10.98 15.17 3.33
C LYS A 29 10.86 15.12 4.86
N ALA A 30 10.13 16.06 5.48
CA ALA A 30 9.94 16.10 6.93
C ALA A 30 8.76 15.25 7.43
N LYS A 31 7.80 14.90 6.56
CA LYS A 31 6.55 14.20 6.92
C LYS A 31 6.09 13.25 5.82
N GLU A 32 6.92 12.28 5.46
CA GLU A 32 6.52 11.21 4.55
C GLU A 32 5.57 10.21 5.24
N LYS A 33 4.58 9.69 4.50
CA LYS A 33 3.68 8.63 4.96
C LYS A 33 3.58 7.52 3.92
N ILE A 34 3.72 6.27 4.36
CA ILE A 34 3.51 5.09 3.51
C ILE A 34 2.02 4.97 3.18
N PHE A 35 1.71 4.68 1.92
CA PHE A 35 0.34 4.38 1.46
C PHE A 35 0.23 3.10 0.64
N ALA A 36 1.32 2.59 0.07
CA ALA A 36 1.35 1.32 -0.63
C ALA A 36 2.68 0.58 -0.40
N LEU A 37 2.64 -0.75 -0.36
CA LEU A 37 3.84 -1.59 -0.37
C LEU A 37 3.54 -2.97 -0.95
N LEU A 38 4.55 -3.56 -1.58
CA LEU A 38 4.46 -4.88 -2.20
C LEU A 38 5.82 -5.57 -2.27
N ASN A 39 5.79 -6.89 -2.39
CA ASN A 39 6.99 -7.68 -2.67
C ASN A 39 7.27 -7.68 -4.19
N ILE A 40 8.47 -7.29 -4.60
CA ILE A 40 8.87 -7.22 -6.01
C ILE A 40 9.33 -8.56 -6.59
N GLU A 41 9.51 -9.59 -5.78
CA GLU A 41 9.93 -10.90 -6.28
C GLU A 41 8.76 -11.65 -6.91
N ASP A 42 7.57 -11.54 -6.32
CA ASP A 42 6.40 -12.31 -6.77
C ASP A 42 5.22 -11.46 -7.25
N PHE A 43 5.17 -10.17 -6.91
CA PHE A 43 4.08 -9.25 -7.24
C PHE A 43 2.68 -9.82 -6.95
N LYS A 44 2.56 -10.75 -5.98
CA LYS A 44 1.31 -11.48 -5.74
C LYS A 44 0.22 -10.62 -5.12
N SER A 45 0.61 -9.61 -4.36
CA SER A 45 -0.31 -8.72 -3.68
C SER A 45 0.32 -7.37 -3.36
N VAL A 46 -0.53 -6.40 -3.05
CA VAL A 46 -0.18 -5.08 -2.56
C VAL A 46 -0.96 -4.75 -1.30
N ASN A 47 -0.27 -4.24 -0.28
CA ASN A 47 -0.90 -3.62 0.86
C ASN A 47 -1.19 -2.15 0.56
N LEU A 48 -2.45 -1.74 0.69
CA LEU A 48 -2.92 -0.38 0.40
C LEU A 48 -3.58 0.23 1.63
N LYS A 49 -3.18 1.46 1.95
CA LYS A 49 -3.80 2.24 3.03
C LYS A 49 -5.15 2.75 2.56
N CYS A 50 -6.17 2.61 3.39
CA CYS A 50 -7.53 2.96 3.06
C CYS A 50 -8.23 3.57 4.28
N ASN A 51 -9.26 4.37 4.01
CA ASN A 51 -10.19 4.81 5.05
C ASN A 51 -10.87 3.57 5.70
N PRO A 52 -11.07 3.55 7.03
CA PRO A 52 -11.64 2.38 7.72
C PRO A 52 -13.02 1.96 7.24
N GLU A 53 -13.92 2.91 7.05
CA GLU A 53 -15.29 2.65 6.60
C GLU A 53 -15.27 2.04 5.19
N ARG A 54 -14.47 2.63 4.28
CA ARG A 54 -14.29 2.10 2.93
C ARG A 54 -13.61 0.72 2.90
N SER A 55 -12.68 0.45 3.82
CA SER A 55 -12.02 -0.85 3.93
C SER A 55 -13.01 -1.98 4.24
N VAL A 56 -13.97 -1.72 5.13
CA VAL A 56 -15.02 -2.70 5.44
C VAL A 56 -15.90 -2.95 4.23
N GLN A 57 -16.32 -1.88 3.55
CA GLN A 57 -17.13 -1.99 2.34
C GLN A 57 -16.43 -2.82 1.24
N LEU A 58 -15.18 -2.48 0.92
CA LEU A 58 -14.42 -3.17 -0.13
C LEU A 58 -14.24 -4.67 0.16
N ARG A 59 -13.96 -5.03 1.41
CA ARG A 59 -13.84 -6.44 1.83
C ARG A 59 -15.17 -7.21 1.74
N SER A 60 -16.31 -6.51 1.81
CA SER A 60 -17.62 -7.14 1.61
C SER A 60 -18.00 -7.27 0.13
N GLU A 61 -17.48 -6.40 -0.72
CA GLU A 61 -17.82 -6.36 -2.16
C GLU A 61 -16.91 -7.26 -2.99
N PHE A 62 -15.67 -7.50 -2.56
CA PHE A 62 -14.65 -8.17 -3.35
C PHE A 62 -13.90 -9.24 -2.54
N GLU A 63 -13.98 -10.50 -2.96
CA GLU A 63 -13.29 -11.62 -2.31
C GLU A 63 -11.76 -11.46 -2.31
N GLY A 64 -11.21 -10.79 -3.33
CA GLY A 64 -9.77 -10.51 -3.44
C GLY A 64 -9.27 -9.39 -2.51
N VAL A 65 -10.15 -8.67 -1.83
CA VAL A 65 -9.75 -7.62 -0.87
C VAL A 65 -9.82 -8.22 0.53
N ILE A 66 -8.66 -8.40 1.16
CA ILE A 66 -8.55 -9.02 2.48
C ILE A 66 -7.93 -8.06 3.50
N PRO A 67 -8.04 -8.32 4.81
CA PRO A 67 -7.39 -7.49 5.83
C PRO A 67 -5.87 -7.41 5.62
N GLY A 68 -5.30 -6.21 5.77
CA GLY A 68 -3.89 -5.94 5.48
C GLY A 68 -2.92 -6.88 6.20
N TRP A 69 -2.12 -7.61 5.42
CA TRP A 69 -1.08 -8.52 5.88
C TRP A 69 0.02 -7.74 6.59
N HIS A 70 0.39 -8.18 7.80
CA HIS A 70 1.36 -7.52 8.71
C HIS A 70 1.06 -6.05 9.03
N MET A 71 -0.14 -5.56 8.70
CA MET A 71 -0.55 -4.17 8.87
C MET A 71 -1.73 -4.03 9.84
N ASN A 72 -2.02 -2.78 10.22
CA ASN A 72 -3.22 -2.45 10.97
C ASN A 72 -4.47 -2.64 10.09
N LYS A 73 -5.22 -3.71 10.37
CA LYS A 73 -6.39 -4.19 9.61
C LYS A 73 -7.58 -3.23 9.59
N LYS A 74 -7.55 -2.18 10.42
CA LYS A 74 -8.51 -1.06 10.38
C LYS A 74 -8.22 -0.11 9.22
N HIS A 75 -6.96 0.06 8.84
CA HIS A 75 -6.52 1.10 7.90
C HIS A 75 -5.89 0.53 6.62
N TRP A 76 -5.71 -0.79 6.53
CA TRP A 76 -4.98 -1.43 5.45
C TRP A 76 -5.73 -2.64 4.93
N ASN A 77 -5.72 -2.79 3.61
CA ASN A 77 -6.16 -4.00 2.91
C ASN A 77 -5.00 -4.57 2.10
N THR A 78 -5.01 -5.88 1.90
CA THR A 78 -4.20 -6.56 0.89
C THR A 78 -5.10 -6.89 -0.29
N VAL A 79 -4.60 -6.59 -1.50
CA VAL A 79 -5.24 -6.89 -2.78
C VAL A 79 -4.28 -7.67 -3.65
#